data_AF-A0A8J2ZX39-F1
#
_entry.id   AF-A0A8J2ZX39-F1
#
_cell.length_a   1.000
_cell.length_b   1.000
_cell.length_c   1.000
_cell.angle_alpha   90.00
_cell.angle_beta   90.00
_cell.angle_gamma   90.00
#
_symmetry.space_group_name_H-M   'P 1'
#
loop_
_entity.id
_entity.type
_entity.pdbx_description
1 polymer ?
#
loop_
_entity_poly.entity_id
_entity_poly.type
_entity_poly.pdbx_seq_one_letter_code
_entity_poly.pdbx_strand_id
1 'polypeptide(L)'
;MGPLIISLVFWLIGIIVIVSHSILITLLKHKQKEFDERAEQKMFNDNSASIANSMGEQVLDLIPWGYIRLVTVIIGMIIIALGFVPLGFLDV
;
A
#
# COMPACT_ATOMS: atom_id res chain seq x y z
N MET A 1 -6.37 -29.03 -15.08
CA MET A 1 -5.17 -28.35 -14.52
C MET A 1 -5.11 -26.85 -14.81
N GLY A 2 -5.39 -26.39 -16.04
CA GLY A 2 -5.39 -24.95 -16.38
C GLY A 2 -6.26 -24.05 -15.48
N PRO A 3 -7.52 -24.42 -15.17
CA PRO A 3 -8.39 -23.58 -14.34
C PRO A 3 -7.89 -23.42 -12.89
N LEU A 4 -7.26 -24.46 -12.32
CA LEU A 4 -6.63 -24.40 -11.00
C LEU A 4 -5.47 -23.40 -10.96
N ILE A 5 -4.62 -23.42 -11.98
CA ILE A 5 -3.47 -22.51 -12.08
C ILE A 5 -3.95 -21.06 -12.18
N ILE A 6 -4.97 -20.80 -13.01
CA ILE A 6 -5.57 -19.47 -13.17
C ILE A 6 -6.15 -18.99 -11.83
N SER A 7 -6.89 -19.86 -11.12
CA SER A 7 -7.47 -19.55 -9.81
C SER A 7 -6.39 -19.19 -8.78
N LEU A 8 -5.31 -19.96 -8.73
CA LEU A 8 -4.15 -19.70 -7.85
C LEU A 8 -3.51 -18.34 -8.14
N VAL A 9 -3.37 -17.96 -9.42
CA VAL A 9 -2.82 -16.66 -9.81
C VAL A 9 -3.74 -15.52 -9.33
N PHE A 10 -5.06 -15.63 -9.51
CA PHE A 10 -6.00 -14.62 -9.01
C PHE A 10 -5.91 -14.47 -7.50
N TRP A 11 -5.84 -15.57 -6.76
CA TRP A 11 -5.69 -15.51 -5.30
C TRP A 11 -4.36 -14.87 -4.88
N LEU A 12 -3.26 -15.22 -5.52
CA LEU A 12 -1.96 -14.61 -5.28
C LEU A 12 -1.99 -13.10 -5.55
N ILE A 13 -2.55 -12.67 -6.67
CA ILE A 13 -2.67 -11.25 -7.02
C ILE A 13 -3.54 -10.53 -5.98
N GLY A 14 -4.67 -11.11 -5.57
CA GLY A 14 -5.55 -10.51 -4.56
C GLY A 14 -4.85 -10.33 -3.21
N ILE A 15 -4.08 -11.33 -2.77
CA ILE A 15 -3.28 -11.24 -1.55
C ILE A 15 -2.21 -10.16 -1.68
N ILE A 16 -1.48 -10.13 -2.80
CA ILE A 16 -0.44 -9.12 -3.06
C ILE A 16 -1.05 -7.71 -3.00
N VAL A 17 -2.21 -7.49 -3.62
CA VAL A 17 -2.91 -6.20 -3.58
C VAL A 17 -3.21 -5.79 -2.14
N ILE A 18 -3.76 -6.69 -1.31
CA ILE A 18 -4.09 -6.40 0.09
C ILE A 18 -2.82 -6.06 0.90
N VAL A 19 -1.76 -6.85 0.73
CA VAL A 19 -0.51 -6.70 1.50
C VAL A 19 0.29 -5.48 1.05
N SER A 20 0.26 -5.14 -0.25
CA SER A 20 0.99 -4.01 -0.83
C SER A 20 0.71 -2.69 -0.12
N HIS A 21 -0.52 -2.49 0.34
CA HIS A 21 -0.93 -1.28 1.04
C HIS A 21 -0.19 -1.11 2.38
N SER A 22 -0.10 -2.17 3.17
CA SER A 22 0.63 -2.15 4.45
C SER A 22 2.13 -1.87 4.25
N ILE A 23 2.71 -2.43 3.17
CA ILE A 23 4.11 -2.20 2.82
C ILE A 23 4.32 -0.73 2.43
N LEU A 24 3.43 -0.17 1.60
CA LEU A 24 3.54 1.20 1.12
C LEU A 24 3.45 2.23 2.25
N ILE A 25 2.53 2.05 3.20
CA ILE A 25 2.42 2.90 4.39
C ILE A 25 3.70 2.82 5.23
N THR A 26 4.21 1.61 5.45
CA THR A 26 5.40 1.41 6.27
C THR A 26 6.63 2.06 5.63
N LEU A 27 6.79 1.94 4.31
CA LEU A 27 7.86 2.61 3.56
C LEU A 27 7.75 4.13 3.63
N LEU A 28 6.55 4.69 3.47
CA LEU A 28 6.33 6.14 3.53
C LEU A 28 6.63 6.70 4.91
N LYS A 29 6.16 6.05 5.97
CA LYS A 29 6.48 6.43 7.36
C LYS A 29 7.96 6.30 7.67
N HIS A 30 8.62 5.27 7.15
CA HIS A 30 10.05 5.09 7.35
C HIS A 30 10.87 6.18 6.62
N LYS A 31 10.48 6.53 5.40
CA LYS A 31 11.12 7.61 4.64
C LYS A 31 10.89 8.96 5.29
N GLN A 32 9.68 9.23 5.79
CA GLN A 32 9.37 10.44 6.54
C GLN A 32 10.30 10.58 7.76
N LYS A 33 10.43 9.52 8.57
CA LYS A 33 11.34 9.52 9.72
C LYS A 33 12.81 9.77 9.32
N GLU A 34 13.26 9.18 8.21
CA GLU A 34 14.62 9.42 7.67
C GLU A 34 14.81 10.87 7.21
N PHE A 35 13.76 11.51 6.67
CA PHE A 35 13.76 12.93 6.34
C PHE A 35 13.77 13.81 7.59
N ASP A 36 13.02 13.45 8.63
CA ASP A 36 13.02 14.17 9.92
C ASP A 36 14.40 14.17 10.56
N GLU A 37 15.05 13.01 10.65
CA GLU A 37 16.40 12.90 11.23
C GLU A 37 17.44 13.73 10.44
N ARG A 38 17.31 13.78 9.10
CA ARG A 38 18.19 14.60 8.24
C ARG A 38 17.86 16.09 8.34
N ALA A 39 16.59 16.44 8.51
CA ALA A 39 16.14 17.82 8.68
C ALA A 39 16.61 18.36 10.02
N GLU A 40 16.51 17.60 11.10
CA GLU A 40 16.97 17.97 12.45
C GLU A 40 18.49 18.21 12.48
N GLN A 41 19.27 17.36 11.81
CA GLN A 41 20.72 17.58 11.65
C GLN A 41 21.06 18.84 10.82
N LYS A 42 20.18 19.26 9.89
CA LYS A 42 20.35 20.47 9.07
C LYS A 42 19.66 21.72 9.61
N MET A 43 18.76 21.56 10.59
CA MET A 43 18.00 22.64 11.23
C MET A 43 18.91 23.60 11.99
N PHE A 44 20.08 23.13 12.42
CA PHE A 44 21.14 23.97 12.96
C PHE A 44 21.79 24.92 11.93
N ASN A 45 21.51 24.75 10.63
CA ASN A 45 22.16 25.50 9.55
C ASN A 45 21.17 26.22 8.60
N ASP A 46 19.92 25.76 8.45
CA ASP A 46 18.95 26.39 7.53
C ASP A 46 17.48 26.14 7.95
N ASN A 47 16.77 27.21 8.33
CA ASN A 47 15.34 27.19 8.72
C ASN A 47 14.43 26.70 7.58
N SER A 48 14.88 26.79 6.33
CA SER A 48 14.11 26.39 5.15
C SER A 48 13.82 24.89 5.13
N ALA A 49 14.75 24.08 5.66
CA ALA A 49 14.58 22.62 5.74
C ALA A 49 13.49 22.22 6.75
N SER A 50 13.37 22.95 7.86
CA SER A 50 12.35 22.72 8.88
C SER A 50 10.93 22.97 8.35
N ILE A 51 10.74 24.06 7.60
CA ILE A 51 9.43 24.43 7.05
C ILE A 51 8.98 23.40 6.01
N ALA A 52 9.87 22.97 5.12
CA ALA A 52 9.57 21.94 4.12
C ALA A 52 9.15 20.60 4.76
N ASN A 53 9.75 20.26 5.88
CA ASN A 53 9.45 19.03 6.60
C ASN A 53 8.07 19.09 7.27
N SER A 54 7.73 20.22 7.90
CA SER A 54 6.39 20.44 8.47
C SER A 54 5.26 20.38 7.42
N MET A 55 5.56 20.82 6.19
CA MET A 55 4.62 20.70 5.06
C MET A 55 4.45 19.25 4.61
N GLY A 56 5.53 18.47 4.52
CA GLY A 56 5.48 17.06 4.16
C GLY A 56 4.68 16.22 5.15
N GLU A 57 4.85 16.49 6.44
CA GLU A 57 4.15 15.83 7.54
C GLU A 57 2.64 16.12 7.53
N GLN A 58 2.24 17.38 7.34
CA GLN A 58 0.83 17.75 7.18
C GLN A 58 0.18 17.10 5.94
N VAL A 59 0.91 16.97 4.83
CA VAL A 59 0.39 16.35 3.61
C VAL A 59 0.17 14.85 3.80
N LEU A 60 1.09 14.15 4.47
CA LEU A 60 0.96 12.72 4.77
C LEU A 60 -0.17 12.42 5.76
N ASP A 61 -0.42 13.31 6.72
CA ASP A 61 -1.54 13.21 7.66
C ASP A 61 -2.90 13.52 7.03
N LEU A 62 -2.93 14.35 5.98
CA LEU A 62 -4.15 14.63 5.22
C LEU A 62 -4.62 13.45 4.37
N ILE A 63 -3.75 12.47 4.09
CA ILE A 63 -4.11 11.29 3.31
C ILE A 63 -5.01 10.40 4.17
N PRO A 64 -6.26 10.09 3.75
CA PRO A 64 -7.16 9.22 4.49
C PRO A 64 -6.72 7.76 4.32
N TRP A 65 -5.64 7.36 4.99
CA TRP A 65 -5.05 6.02 4.90
C TRP A 65 -6.06 4.89 5.14
N GLY A 66 -7.02 5.11 6.06
CA GLY A 66 -8.11 4.17 6.31
C GLY A 66 -9.02 3.95 5.11
N TYR A 67 -9.31 5.01 4.35
CA TYR A 67 -10.12 4.91 3.13
C TYR A 67 -9.37 4.15 2.04
N ILE A 68 -8.10 4.49 1.83
CA ILE A 68 -7.24 3.79 0.85
C ILE A 68 -7.14 2.31 1.23
N ARG A 69 -6.92 2.00 2.51
CA ARG A 69 -6.89 0.61 3.01
C ARG A 69 -8.17 -0.13 2.67
N LEU A 70 -9.30 0.48 2.96
CA LEU A 70 -10.62 -0.13 2.75
C LEU A 70 -10.86 -0.40 1.26
N VAL A 71 -10.55 0.54 0.39
CA VAL A 71 -10.64 0.35 -1.07
C VAL A 71 -9.72 -0.77 -1.55
N THR A 72 -8.46 -0.79 -1.11
CA THR A 72 -7.52 -1.86 -1.50
C THR A 72 -7.97 -3.24 -1.01
N VAL A 73 -8.52 -3.32 0.20
CA VAL A 73 -9.08 -4.58 0.74
C VAL A 73 -10.30 -5.03 -0.06
N ILE A 74 -11.21 -4.12 -0.41
CA ILE A 74 -12.38 -4.44 -1.25
C ILE A 74 -11.93 -4.96 -2.62
N ILE A 75 -11.02 -4.26 -3.29
CA ILE A 75 -10.50 -4.68 -4.60
C ILE A 75 -9.81 -6.04 -4.48
N GLY A 76 -8.97 -6.24 -3.47
CA GLY A 76 -8.31 -7.53 -3.23
C GLY A 76 -9.30 -8.67 -2.99
N MET A 77 -10.35 -8.45 -2.22
CA MET A 77 -11.42 -9.44 -2.01
C MET A 77 -12.18 -9.76 -3.29
N ILE A 78 -12.47 -8.77 -4.14
CA ILE A 78 -13.10 -8.99 -5.45
C ILE A 78 -12.20 -9.85 -6.35
N ILE A 79 -10.90 -9.57 -6.40
CA ILE A 79 -9.93 -10.36 -7.18
C ILE A 79 -9.87 -11.80 -6.66
N ILE A 80 -9.90 -11.99 -5.34
CA ILE A 80 -9.95 -13.34 -4.73
C ILE A 80 -11.24 -14.06 -5.11
N ALA A 81 -12.38 -13.36 -5.06
CA ALA A 81 -13.68 -13.91 -5.45
C ALA A 81 -13.69 -14.35 -6.92
N LEU A 82 -13.09 -13.56 -7.81
CA LEU A 82 -12.93 -13.92 -9.23
C LEU A 82 -12.07 -15.17 -9.42
N GLY A 83 -11.13 -15.44 -8.52
CA GLY A 83 -10.36 -16.69 -8.51
C GLY A 83 -11.19 -17.95 -8.33
N PHE A 84 -12.46 -17.86 -7.90
CA PHE A 84 -13.35 -19.02 -7.85
C PHE A 84 -14.08 -19.29 -9.18
N VAL A 85 -14.14 -18.32 -10.10
CA VAL A 85 -14.83 -18.46 -11.40
C VAL A 85 -14.22 -19.59 -12.24
N PRO A 86 -12.88 -19.72 -12.40
CA PRO A 86 -12.30 -20.80 -13.18
C PRO A 86 -12.56 -22.18 -12.58
N LEU A 87 -12.74 -22.29 -11.26
CA LEU A 87 -13.03 -23.58 -10.61
C LEU A 87 -14.38 -24.17 -11.05
N GLY A 88 -15.33 -23.33 -11.47
CA GLY A 88 -16.60 -23.80 -12.04
C GLY A 88 -16.46 -24.51 -13.40
N PHE A 89 -15.30 -24.40 -14.04
CA PHE A 89 -14.97 -25.05 -15.31
C PHE A 89 -14.00 -26.23 -15.11
N LEU A 90 -13.84 -26.73 -13.87
CA LEU A 90 -13.01 -27.91 -13.60
C LEU A 90 -13.63 -29.22 -14.14
N ASP A 91 -14.96 -29.27 -14.22
CA ASP A 91 -15.73 -30.44 -14.66
C ASP A 91 -16.22 -30.37 -16.12
N VAL A 92 -15.79 -29.34 -16.87
CA VAL A 92 -16.03 -29.16 -18.32
C VAL A 92 -14.76 -29.50 -19.09
#